data_AF-A0A2N1NM53-F1
#
_entry.id   AF-A0A2N1NM53-F1
#
_cell.length_a   1.000
_cell.length_b   1.000
_cell.length_c   1.000
_cell.angle_alpha   90.00
_cell.angle_beta   90.00
_cell.angle_gamma   90.00
#
_symmetry.space_group_name_H-M   'P 1'
#
loop_
_entity.id
_entity.type
_entity.pdbx_description
1 polymer ?
#
loop_
_entity_poly.entity_id
_entity_poly.type
_entity_poly.pdbx_seq_one_letter_code
_entity_poly.pdbx_strand_id
1 'polypeptide(L)'
;MSGETSQSSSTAREEVVPFAKFHPLINEIRSILTEIIEIAQAAEHNKRICDVLKLRVYAVDLATFELNVMRNNQEFFNRKNYSSLQSLVTVITQIKKFITDISQMKNLIKLKYVQPKNIEKTFKELCREFDICIINIDLASFRDMVNNRIRPDEESKSLKSDWN
;
A
#
# COMPACT_ATOMS: atom_id res chain seq x y z
N MET A 1 -54.83 3.61 -13.91
CA MET A 1 -53.90 3.91 -15.01
C MET A 1 -52.69 4.60 -14.41
N SER A 2 -51.55 4.05 -14.78
CA SER A 2 -50.21 4.27 -14.25
C SER A 2 -49.60 5.62 -14.64
N GLY A 3 -48.59 6.02 -13.85
CA GLY A 3 -47.40 6.72 -14.33
C GLY A 3 -47.39 8.25 -14.13
N GLU A 4 -46.30 8.92 -13.74
CA GLU A 4 -44.92 8.51 -13.47
C GLU A 4 -44.29 9.61 -12.59
N THR A 5 -43.73 9.22 -11.44
CA THR A 5 -42.82 10.07 -10.68
C THR A 5 -41.44 9.97 -11.33
N SER A 6 -41.03 11.00 -12.07
CA SER A 6 -39.67 11.10 -12.60
C SER A 6 -38.71 11.41 -11.45
N GLN A 7 -38.09 10.39 -10.86
CA GLN A 7 -36.89 10.54 -10.04
C GLN A 7 -35.68 10.71 -10.96
N SER A 8 -35.27 11.97 -11.13
CA SER A 8 -33.95 12.30 -11.67
C SER A 8 -32.89 11.91 -10.63
N SER A 9 -32.23 10.78 -10.84
CA SER A 9 -31.05 10.41 -10.07
C SER A 9 -29.85 11.20 -10.61
N SER A 10 -29.52 12.32 -9.96
CA SER A 10 -28.29 13.04 -10.26
C SER A 10 -27.10 12.26 -9.68
N THR A 11 -26.51 11.37 -10.49
CA THR A 11 -25.15 10.89 -10.21
C THR A 11 -24.23 12.10 -10.40
N ALA A 12 -23.68 12.62 -9.30
CA ALA A 12 -22.64 13.63 -9.37
C ALA A 12 -21.50 13.05 -10.21
N ARG A 13 -21.22 13.66 -11.37
CA ARG A 13 -20.06 13.27 -12.19
C ARG A 13 -18.83 13.54 -11.35
N GLU A 14 -18.16 12.49 -10.88
CA GLU A 14 -16.88 12.64 -10.21
C GLU A 14 -15.94 13.40 -11.14
N GLU A 15 -15.27 14.42 -10.59
CA GLU A 15 -14.41 15.26 -11.40
C GLU A 15 -13.19 14.44 -11.88
N VAL A 16 -13.08 14.31 -13.20
CA VAL A 16 -11.99 13.59 -13.87
C VAL A 16 -10.68 14.33 -13.61
N VAL A 17 -9.68 13.60 -13.13
CA VAL A 17 -8.32 14.10 -12.88
C VAL A 17 -7.41 13.59 -14.00
N PRO A 18 -6.66 14.46 -14.70
CA PRO A 18 -5.79 14.00 -15.78
C PRO A 18 -4.75 12.98 -15.30
N PHE A 19 -4.53 11.91 -16.09
CA PHE A 19 -3.50 10.90 -15.84
C PHE A 19 -2.12 11.51 -15.51
N ALA A 20 -1.75 12.62 -16.17
CA ALA A 20 -0.49 13.32 -15.93
C ALA A 20 -0.27 13.70 -14.46
N LYS A 21 -1.33 13.89 -13.67
CA LYS A 21 -1.22 14.15 -12.22
C LYS A 21 -0.94 12.88 -11.41
N PHE A 22 -1.36 11.71 -11.88
CA PHE A 22 -1.07 10.42 -11.24
C PHE A 22 0.36 9.95 -11.53
N HIS A 23 0.92 10.33 -12.68
CA HIS A 23 2.22 9.84 -13.13
C HIS A 23 3.37 10.02 -12.10
N PRO A 24 3.51 11.17 -11.42
CA PRO A 24 4.50 11.32 -10.35
C PRO A 24 4.32 10.33 -9.19
N LEU A 25 3.07 10.11 -8.75
CA LEU A 25 2.75 9.18 -7.66
C LEU A 25 3.12 7.74 -8.03
N ILE A 26 2.84 7.33 -9.27
CA ILE A 26 3.18 5.99 -9.77
C ILE A 26 4.71 5.81 -9.84
N ASN A 27 5.44 6.82 -10.31
CA ASN A 27 6.90 6.76 -10.33
C ASN A 27 7.51 6.72 -8.93
N GLU A 28 6.92 7.45 -7.98
CA GLU A 28 7.36 7.44 -6.58
C GLU A 28 7.17 6.06 -5.93
N ILE A 29 6.03 5.40 -6.15
CA ILE A 29 5.79 4.02 -5.67
C ILE A 29 6.87 3.07 -6.20
N ARG A 30 7.15 3.13 -7.51
CA ARG A 30 8.16 2.28 -8.15
C ARG A 30 9.58 2.56 -7.65
N SER A 31 9.91 3.83 -7.41
CA SER A 31 11.19 4.23 -6.82
C SER A 31 11.34 3.67 -5.42
N ILE A 32 10.32 3.85 -4.57
CA ILE A 32 10.33 3.34 -3.19
C ILE A 32 10.44 1.82 -3.16
N LEU A 33 9.71 1.12 -4.05
CA LEU A 33 9.80 -0.34 -4.15
C LEU A 33 11.24 -0.79 -4.46
N THR A 34 11.91 -0.12 -5.39
CA THR A 34 13.30 -0.44 -5.78
C THR A 34 14.21 -0.37 -4.55
N GLU A 35 14.10 0.71 -3.77
CA GLU A 35 14.87 0.88 -2.53
C GLU A 35 14.49 -0.16 -1.46
N ILE A 36 13.21 -0.49 -1.32
CA ILE A 36 12.75 -1.53 -0.38
C ILE A 36 13.33 -2.89 -0.76
N ILE A 37 13.40 -3.23 -2.05
CA ILE A 37 13.99 -4.50 -2.52
C ILE A 37 15.46 -4.58 -2.09
N GLU A 38 16.23 -3.51 -2.29
CA GLU A 38 17.64 -3.45 -1.89
C GLU A 38 17.82 -3.60 -0.38
N ILE A 39 17.03 -2.85 0.41
CA ILE A 39 17.10 -2.91 1.88
C ILE A 39 16.70 -4.29 2.39
N ALA A 40 15.61 -4.87 1.87
CA ALA A 40 15.13 -6.18 2.28
C ALA A 40 16.14 -7.30 1.92
N GLN A 41 16.83 -7.18 0.78
CA GLN A 41 17.88 -8.11 0.37
C GLN A 41 19.10 -8.05 1.30
N ALA A 42 19.45 -6.85 1.78
CA ALA A 42 20.56 -6.62 2.70
C ALA A 42 20.20 -6.81 4.18
N ALA A 43 18.93 -7.09 4.51
CA ALA A 43 18.45 -7.16 5.89
C ALA A 43 19.14 -8.27 6.69
N GLU A 44 19.68 -7.94 7.87
CA GLU A 44 20.25 -8.93 8.81
C GLU A 44 19.20 -9.39 9.83
N HIS A 45 18.20 -8.55 10.10
CA HIS A 45 17.14 -8.78 11.08
C HIS A 45 15.75 -8.57 10.48
N ASN A 46 14.72 -9.12 11.15
CA ASN A 46 13.31 -8.92 10.81
C ASN A 46 13.00 -9.20 9.32
N LYS A 47 13.67 -10.19 8.73
CA LYS A 47 13.62 -10.48 7.30
C LYS A 47 12.20 -10.76 6.83
N ARG A 48 11.42 -11.50 7.63
CA ARG A 48 10.05 -11.85 7.24
C ARG A 48 9.14 -10.64 7.30
N ILE A 49 9.32 -9.75 8.28
CA ILE A 49 8.61 -8.46 8.33
C ILE A 49 8.94 -7.64 7.08
N CYS A 50 10.23 -7.55 6.71
CA CYS A 50 10.67 -6.85 5.51
C CYS A 50 10.04 -7.46 4.24
N ASP A 51 10.01 -8.78 4.13
CA ASP A 51 9.45 -9.48 2.97
C ASP A 51 7.94 -9.27 2.83
N VAL A 52 7.20 -9.32 3.92
CA VAL A 52 5.75 -9.06 3.93
C VAL A 52 5.44 -7.64 3.45
N LEU A 53 6.12 -6.64 4.01
CA LEU A 53 5.89 -5.25 3.64
C LEU A 53 6.36 -4.96 2.20
N LYS A 54 7.48 -5.54 1.76
CA LYS A 54 7.92 -5.50 0.36
C LYS A 54 6.87 -6.06 -0.59
N LEU A 55 6.27 -7.21 -0.25
CA LEU A 55 5.25 -7.84 -1.08
C LEU A 55 4.01 -6.95 -1.24
N ARG A 56 3.60 -6.25 -0.18
CA ARG A 56 2.50 -5.28 -0.21
C ARG A 56 2.80 -4.12 -1.16
N VAL A 57 3.99 -3.53 -1.07
CA VAL A 57 4.40 -2.43 -1.98
C VAL A 57 4.52 -2.92 -3.43
N TYR A 58 5.05 -4.13 -3.64
CA TYR A 58 5.13 -4.76 -4.96
C TYR A 58 3.74 -4.96 -5.60
N ALA A 59 2.75 -5.37 -4.81
CA ALA A 59 1.39 -5.54 -5.29
C ALA A 59 0.77 -4.22 -5.80
N VAL A 60 1.09 -3.10 -5.14
CA VAL A 60 0.66 -1.75 -5.58
C VAL A 60 1.39 -1.31 -6.83
N ASP A 61 2.70 -1.57 -6.94
CA ASP A 61 3.46 -1.26 -8.15
C ASP A 61 2.87 -1.97 -9.37
N LEU A 62 2.51 -3.26 -9.25
CA LEU A 62 1.79 -3.99 -10.31
C LEU A 62 0.44 -3.36 -10.65
N ALA A 63 -0.36 -3.02 -9.65
CA ALA A 63 -1.68 -2.42 -9.87
C ALA A 63 -1.58 -1.03 -10.53
N THR A 64 -0.58 -0.24 -10.17
CA THR A 64 -0.32 1.07 -10.79
C THR A 64 0.34 0.97 -12.16
N PHE A 65 1.11 -0.09 -12.42
CA PHE A 65 1.60 -0.42 -13.76
C PHE A 65 0.44 -0.72 -14.71
N GLU A 66 -0.57 -1.47 -14.27
CA GLU A 66 -1.75 -1.74 -15.11
C GLU A 66 -2.50 -0.44 -15.47
N LEU A 67 -2.60 0.51 -14.54
CA LEU A 67 -3.16 1.85 -14.83
C LEU A 67 -2.34 2.62 -15.88
N ASN A 68 -1.02 2.45 -15.87
CA ASN A 68 -0.14 3.02 -16.90
C ASN A 68 -0.36 2.38 -18.29
N VAL A 69 -0.82 1.14 -18.35
CA VAL A 69 -1.22 0.48 -19.60
C VAL A 69 -2.62 0.94 -20.02
N MET A 70 -3.55 1.01 -19.06
CA MET A 70 -4.95 1.41 -19.23
C MET A 70 -5.18 2.92 -19.06
N ARG A 71 -4.35 3.78 -19.66
CA ARG A 71 -4.39 5.25 -19.43
C ARG A 71 -5.72 5.92 -19.80
N ASN A 72 -6.54 5.26 -20.61
CA ASN A 72 -7.85 5.75 -21.03
C ASN A 72 -8.98 5.34 -20.08
N ASN A 73 -8.69 4.57 -19.02
CA ASN A 73 -9.68 4.16 -18.04
C ASN A 73 -10.09 5.33 -17.13
N GLN A 74 -11.07 6.11 -17.57
CA GLN A 74 -11.58 7.27 -16.85
C GLN A 74 -12.23 6.93 -15.51
N GLU A 75 -12.61 5.66 -15.28
CA GLU A 75 -13.20 5.21 -14.01
C GLU A 75 -12.21 5.39 -12.85
N PHE A 76 -10.92 5.09 -13.06
CA PHE A 76 -9.91 5.28 -12.02
C PHE A 76 -9.53 6.75 -11.83
N PHE A 77 -9.44 7.51 -12.92
CA PHE A 77 -8.83 8.84 -12.91
C PHE A 77 -9.80 9.93 -12.45
N ASN A 78 -10.22 9.84 -11.18
CA ASN A 78 -11.09 10.78 -10.50
C ASN A 78 -10.42 11.35 -9.24
N ARG A 79 -11.01 12.39 -8.63
CA ARG A 79 -10.46 13.04 -7.43
C ARG A 79 -10.33 12.12 -6.22
N LYS A 80 -11.31 11.24 -6.01
CA LYS A 80 -11.32 10.32 -4.86
C LYS A 80 -10.14 9.37 -4.91
N ASN A 81 -9.93 8.72 -6.05
CA ASN A 81 -8.80 7.82 -6.28
C ASN A 81 -7.46 8.54 -6.28
N TYR A 82 -7.41 9.79 -6.78
CA TYR A 82 -6.21 10.61 -6.67
C TYR A 82 -5.81 10.82 -5.19
N SER A 83 -6.74 11.24 -4.33
CA SER A 83 -6.48 11.42 -2.90
C SER A 83 -6.17 10.12 -2.17
N SER A 84 -6.83 9.02 -2.51
CA SER A 84 -6.52 7.69 -1.96
C SER A 84 -5.11 7.25 -2.34
N LEU A 85 -4.68 7.48 -3.59
CA LEU A 85 -3.32 7.14 -4.04
C LEU A 85 -2.25 8.00 -3.35
N GLN A 86 -2.49 9.30 -3.14
CA GLN A 86 -1.59 10.16 -2.36
C GLN A 86 -1.42 9.66 -0.92
N SER A 87 -2.52 9.24 -0.29
CA SER A 87 -2.49 8.65 1.05
C SER A 87 -1.71 7.33 1.05
N LEU A 88 -1.90 6.50 0.03
CA LEU A 88 -1.17 5.25 -0.14
C LEU A 88 0.35 5.48 -0.30
N VAL A 89 0.77 6.46 -1.10
CA VAL A 89 2.18 6.87 -1.23
C VAL A 89 2.78 7.28 0.12
N THR A 90 1.99 8.01 0.93
CA THR A 90 2.41 8.43 2.27
C THR A 90 2.66 7.22 3.17
N VAL A 91 1.76 6.24 3.17
CA VAL A 91 1.92 4.99 3.94
C VAL A 91 3.09 4.15 3.42
N ILE A 92 3.26 4.02 2.10
CA ILE A 92 4.39 3.30 1.47
C ILE A 92 5.73 3.95 1.87
N THR A 93 5.77 5.28 1.97
CA THR A 93 6.95 6.00 2.45
C THR A 93 7.26 5.68 3.92
N GLN A 94 6.24 5.56 4.77
CA GLN A 94 6.41 5.14 6.17
C GLN A 94 6.88 3.68 6.27
N ILE A 95 6.33 2.80 5.42
CA ILE A 95 6.78 1.40 5.30
C ILE A 95 8.27 1.34 4.98
N LYS A 96 8.75 2.10 4.00
CA LYS A 96 10.18 2.17 3.66
C LYS A 96 11.04 2.55 4.86
N LYS A 97 10.65 3.59 5.60
CA LYS A 97 11.37 4.04 6.81
C LYS A 97 11.42 2.93 7.85
N PHE A 98 10.28 2.31 8.12
CA PHE A 98 10.20 1.21 9.08
C PHE A 98 11.07 0.01 8.67
N ILE A 99 11.02 -0.42 7.40
CA ILE A 99 11.91 -1.47 6.87
C ILE A 99 13.38 -1.11 7.04
N THR A 100 13.75 0.16 6.77
CA THR A 100 15.12 0.66 6.96
C THR A 100 15.55 0.50 8.42
N ASP A 101 14.71 0.93 9.36
CA ASP A 101 15.01 0.88 10.78
C ASP A 101 15.15 -0.54 11.31
N ILE A 102 14.25 -1.45 10.90
CA ILE A 102 14.21 -2.82 11.43
C ILE A 102 15.20 -3.78 10.76
N SER A 103 15.57 -3.54 9.51
CA SER A 103 16.43 -4.43 8.71
C SER A 103 17.87 -4.49 9.23
N GLN A 104 18.36 -3.38 9.79
CA GLN A 104 19.74 -3.20 10.24
C GLN A 104 19.84 -2.95 11.76
N MET A 105 18.83 -3.35 12.55
CA MET A 105 18.84 -3.15 14.01
C MET A 105 20.04 -3.81 14.68
N LYS A 106 21.16 -3.10 14.73
CA LYS A 106 22.38 -3.56 15.38
C LYS A 106 22.07 -3.93 16.83
N ASN A 107 22.72 -5.00 17.31
CA ASN A 107 22.57 -5.60 18.64
C ASN A 107 22.62 -4.61 19.84
N LEU A 108 23.04 -3.36 19.65
CA LEU A 108 23.07 -2.31 20.66
C LEU A 108 21.68 -1.75 21.04
N ILE A 109 20.70 -1.75 20.13
CA ILE A 109 19.33 -1.28 20.42
C ILE A 109 18.53 -2.33 21.21
N LYS A 110 18.82 -3.63 21.00
CA LYS A 110 18.27 -4.76 21.77
C LYS A 110 18.57 -4.67 23.27
N LEU A 111 19.62 -3.94 23.67
CA LEU A 111 20.07 -3.87 25.07
C LEU A 111 19.37 -2.80 25.93
N LYS A 112 18.65 -1.82 25.36
CA LYS A 112 17.99 -0.78 26.19
C LYS A 112 16.69 -0.12 25.69
N TYR A 113 16.40 -0.02 24.38
CA TYR A 113 15.43 1.01 23.92
C TYR A 113 14.35 0.59 22.91
N VAL A 114 14.49 -0.50 22.14
CA VAL A 114 13.38 -0.96 21.27
C VAL A 114 12.85 -2.28 21.78
N GLN A 115 11.70 -2.22 22.45
CA GLN A 115 10.97 -3.41 22.85
C GLN A 115 10.35 -4.07 21.60
N PRO A 116 10.44 -5.40 21.42
CA PRO A 116 9.78 -6.13 20.33
C PRO A 116 8.29 -5.81 20.18
N LYS A 117 7.61 -5.50 21.30
CA LYS A 117 6.20 -5.05 21.33
C LYS A 117 5.93 -3.79 20.48
N ASN A 118 6.93 -2.93 20.29
CA ASN A 118 6.80 -1.72 19.47
C ASN A 118 6.88 -2.06 17.98
N ILE A 119 7.75 -3.01 17.59
CA ILE A 119 7.87 -3.46 16.20
C ILE A 119 6.57 -4.11 15.73
N GLU A 120 6.01 -5.01 16.55
CA GLU A 120 4.72 -5.64 16.28
C GLU A 120 3.61 -4.61 16.04
N LYS A 121 3.52 -3.64 16.96
CA LYS A 121 2.48 -2.62 16.93
C LYS A 121 2.60 -1.76 15.68
N THR A 122 3.80 -1.24 15.40
CA THR A 122 4.06 -0.41 14.22
C THR A 122 3.81 -1.18 12.93
N PHE A 123 4.22 -2.45 12.84
CA PHE A 123 3.91 -3.29 11.69
C PHE A 123 2.39 -3.41 11.46
N LYS A 124 1.63 -3.76 12.51
CA LYS A 124 0.17 -3.92 12.41
C LYS A 124 -0.54 -2.62 12.04
N GLU A 125 -0.08 -1.49 12.59
CA GLU A 125 -0.60 -0.16 12.27
C GLU A 125 -0.35 0.19 10.80
N LEU A 126 0.87 -0.01 10.29
CA LEU A 126 1.21 0.22 8.89
C LEU A 126 0.40 -0.66 7.93
N CYS A 127 0.25 -1.95 8.22
CA CYS A 127 -0.58 -2.85 7.41
C CYS A 127 -2.04 -2.39 7.39
N ARG A 128 -2.58 -1.98 8.55
CA ARG A 128 -3.95 -1.47 8.65
C ARG A 128 -4.14 -0.17 7.84
N GLU A 129 -3.23 0.79 7.97
CA GLU A 129 -3.31 2.05 7.23
C GLU A 129 -3.21 1.82 5.72
N PHE A 130 -2.33 0.90 5.31
CA PHE A 130 -2.21 0.46 3.93
C PHE A 130 -3.54 -0.14 3.43
N ASP A 131 -4.12 -1.09 4.17
CA ASP A 131 -5.36 -1.77 3.80
C ASP A 131 -6.53 -0.78 3.67
N ILE A 132 -6.62 0.21 4.57
CA ILE A 132 -7.60 1.29 4.49
C ILE A 132 -7.43 2.11 3.20
N CYS A 133 -6.19 2.44 2.82
CA CYS A 133 -5.92 3.15 1.57
C CYS A 133 -6.37 2.34 0.35
N ILE A 134 -6.14 1.03 0.34
CA ILE A 134 -6.59 0.13 -0.74
C ILE A 134 -8.12 0.07 -0.80
N ILE A 135 -8.81 -0.07 0.33
CA ILE A 135 -10.29 -0.09 0.40
C ILE A 135 -10.89 1.21 -0.16
N ASN A 136 -10.24 2.35 0.09
CA ASN A 136 -10.70 3.66 -0.37
C ASN A 136 -10.47 3.92 -1.87
N ILE A 137 -9.75 3.05 -2.58
CA ILE A 137 -9.64 3.12 -4.04
C ILE A 137 -10.91 2.54 -4.65
N ASP A 138 -11.60 3.37 -5.41
CA ASP A 138 -12.82 3.08 -6.13
C ASP A 138 -12.53 2.49 -7.52
N LEU A 139 -11.90 1.31 -7.51
CA LEU A 139 -11.76 0.45 -8.67
C LEU A 139 -11.54 -0.99 -8.20
N ALA A 140 -12.49 -1.89 -8.50
CA ALA A 140 -12.43 -3.26 -8.02
C ALA A 140 -11.19 -4.02 -8.54
N SER A 141 -10.89 -3.89 -9.84
CA SER A 141 -9.73 -4.57 -10.45
C SER A 141 -8.40 -4.16 -9.81
N PHE A 142 -8.26 -2.90 -9.40
CA PHE A 142 -7.09 -2.44 -8.64
C PHE A 142 -7.00 -3.13 -7.28
N ARG A 143 -8.09 -3.11 -6.51
CA ARG A 143 -8.14 -3.72 -5.18
C ARG A 143 -7.88 -5.23 -5.25
N ASP A 144 -8.48 -5.92 -6.20
CA ASP A 144 -8.32 -7.35 -6.39
C ASP A 144 -6.87 -7.70 -6.74
N MET A 145 -6.22 -6.92 -7.60
CA MET A 145 -4.82 -7.14 -7.95
C MET A 145 -3.90 -7.02 -6.74
N VAL A 146 -4.15 -6.05 -5.86
CA VAL A 146 -3.39 -5.87 -4.62
C VAL A 146 -3.69 -7.02 -3.64
N ASN A 147 -4.97 -7.27 -3.35
CA ASN A 147 -5.40 -8.23 -2.33
C ASN A 147 -5.02 -9.68 -2.68
N ASN A 148 -5.02 -10.06 -3.97
CA ASN A 148 -4.61 -11.40 -4.40
C ASN A 148 -3.14 -11.73 -4.09
N ARG A 149 -2.32 -10.72 -3.78
CA ARG A 149 -0.91 -10.90 -3.38
C ARG A 149 -0.72 -10.88 -1.87
N ILE A 150 -1.71 -10.44 -1.10
CA ILE A 150 -1.64 -10.29 0.35
C ILE A 150 -2.27 -11.51 1.02
N ARG A 151 -1.56 -12.12 1.97
CA ARG A 151 -2.00 -13.32 2.69
C ARG A 151 -1.91 -13.12 4.20
N PRO A 152 -2.91 -12.48 4.83
CA PRO A 152 -2.85 -12.09 6.24
C PRO A 152 -2.51 -13.25 7.20
N ASP A 153 -2.98 -14.45 6.89
CA ASP A 153 -2.71 -15.67 7.68
C ASP A 153 -1.24 -16.11 7.64
N GLU A 154 -0.54 -15.86 6.53
CA GLU A 154 0.88 -16.14 6.38
C GLU A 154 1.72 -15.02 7.02
N GLU A 155 1.25 -13.77 6.99
CA GLU A 155 1.89 -12.63 7.65
C GLU A 155 1.92 -12.82 9.17
N SER A 156 0.80 -13.22 9.78
CA SER A 156 0.70 -13.43 11.23
C SER A 156 1.61 -14.57 11.74
N LYS A 157 1.77 -15.63 10.95
CA LYS A 157 2.70 -16.74 11.24
C LYS A 157 4.16 -16.30 11.13
N SER A 158 4.46 -15.45 10.16
CA SER A 158 5.80 -14.91 9.90
C SER A 158 6.30 -13.96 11.00
N LEU A 159 5.40 -13.22 11.65
CA LEU A 159 5.74 -12.33 12.77
C LEU A 159 6.25 -13.09 13.99
N LYS A 160 5.59 -14.19 14.38
CA LYS A 160 5.92 -14.93 15.60
C LYS A 160 7.30 -15.59 15.56
N SER A 161 7.82 -15.86 14.37
CA SER A 161 9.12 -16.49 14.17
C SER A 161 10.30 -15.52 14.16
N ASP A 162 10.10 -14.24 13.82
CA ASP A 162 11.18 -13.25 13.83
C ASP A 162 11.50 -12.76 15.26
N TRP A 163 10.66 -13.12 16.24
CA TRP A 163 10.80 -12.75 17.66
C TRP A 163 11.20 -13.91 18.58
N ASN A 164 11.37 -15.12 18.05
CA ASN A 164 11.98 -16.25 18.74
C ASN A 164 13.46 -16.35 18.37
#